data_AF-A0AAV6TM97-F1
#
_entry.id   AF-A0AAV6TM97-F1
#
_cell.length_a   1.000
_cell.length_b   1.000
_cell.length_c   1.000
_cell.angle_alpha   90.00
_cell.angle_beta   90.00
_cell.angle_gamma   90.00
#
_symmetry.space_group_name_H-M   'P 1'
#
loop_
_entity.id
_entity.type
_entity.pdbx_description
1 polymer ?
#
loop_
_entity_poly.entity_id
_entity_poly.type
_entity_poly.pdbx_seq_one_letter_code
_entity_poly.pdbx_strand_id
1 'polypeptide(L)'
;MKVLIEFGDSAKKLHLEDNVSIEVCINAISEMFSINAESVKLQIFDAEFNAFCDLEEAIDIKNLSRIKVIDKTATFEDGRSTMEEVHILPAENQKNLRQKNWNASNLSFSVELFSLASREELVDADRNYTSCERLHKASYKLKREIIDIISKELACYSLYPSNDMYKSVAENLIEAFPFLRDPIGDGSSCWIIATKYRMQEVRRKAKVEEVTVNAGRQPKKGQKDIAHKADLRRKGIKKPRKGEINYNPEVPAGETLETLMDHKHQLLNEFKKREPCHNILDQKMDITYALRRQDIVKNPTTFNDFKKHWPMLFSPDMLQKEMMRLVGLDIFQNIRVNLKSNALLEVAMKTLSRGQVSEEDIVRSLPKFF
;
A
#
# COMPACT_ATOMS: atom_id res chain seq x y z
N MET A 1 28.74 28.14 -11.72
CA MET A 1 27.77 27.17 -11.18
C MET A 1 27.34 27.42 -9.72
N LYS A 2 26.03 27.36 -9.39
CA LYS A 2 25.53 27.38 -8.00
C LYS A 2 25.24 25.95 -7.52
N VAL A 3 25.79 25.54 -6.39
CA VAL A 3 25.55 24.22 -5.79
C VAL A 3 25.09 24.35 -4.34
N LEU A 4 24.26 23.41 -3.88
CA LEU A 4 23.89 23.30 -2.47
C LEU A 4 24.74 22.22 -1.83
N ILE A 5 25.48 22.56 -0.77
CA ILE A 5 26.35 21.62 -0.07
C ILE A 5 25.76 21.33 1.31
N GLU A 6 25.58 20.05 1.57
CA GLU A 6 25.05 19.50 2.82
C GLU A 6 26.19 18.78 3.56
N PHE A 7 26.51 19.24 4.77
CA PHE A 7 27.47 18.61 5.68
C PHE A 7 26.87 18.52 7.08
N GLY A 8 26.66 17.30 7.58
CA GLY A 8 25.92 17.07 8.83
C GLY A 8 24.51 17.70 8.78
N ASP A 9 24.19 18.54 9.76
CA ASP A 9 22.94 19.30 9.83
C ASP A 9 22.99 20.68 9.14
N SER A 10 24.13 21.03 8.52
CA SER A 10 24.33 22.33 7.88
C SER A 10 24.22 22.23 6.36
N ALA A 11 23.47 23.17 5.76
CA ALA A 11 23.40 23.32 4.31
C ALA A 11 23.80 24.75 3.91
N LYS A 12 24.81 24.87 3.05
CA LYS A 12 25.31 26.16 2.54
C LYS A 12 25.32 26.17 1.01
N LYS A 13 25.11 27.34 0.42
CA LYS A 13 25.23 27.55 -1.03
C LYS A 13 26.66 27.92 -1.36
N LEU A 14 27.26 27.24 -2.33
CA LEU A 14 28.57 27.59 -2.87
C LEU A 14 28.45 27.97 -4.33
N HIS A 15 29.19 29.00 -4.69
CA HIS A 15 29.35 29.46 -6.05
C HIS A 15 30.70 28.96 -6.54
N LEU A 16 30.67 28.02 -7.49
CA LEU A 16 31.84 27.49 -8.18
C LEU A 16 31.89 28.06 -9.59
N GLU A 17 33.06 28.09 -10.21
CA GLU A 17 33.16 28.33 -11.66
C GLU A 17 32.59 27.13 -12.43
N ASP A 18 32.39 27.26 -13.74
CA ASP A 18 31.91 26.15 -14.57
C ASP A 18 33.10 25.24 -14.94
N ASN A 19 32.92 23.91 -14.89
CA ASN A 19 33.96 22.88 -15.11
C ASN A 19 35.11 22.85 -14.09
N VAL A 20 34.78 22.91 -12.80
CA VAL A 20 35.76 22.84 -11.71
C VAL A 20 36.11 21.38 -11.37
N SER A 21 37.41 21.09 -11.20
CA SER A 21 37.90 19.78 -10.76
C SER A 21 37.37 19.41 -9.36
N ILE A 22 37.18 18.12 -9.11
CA ILE A 22 36.71 17.59 -7.81
C ILE A 22 37.64 18.05 -6.68
N GLU A 23 38.95 18.09 -6.92
CA GLU A 23 39.94 18.53 -5.92
C GLU A 23 39.73 19.99 -5.49
N VAL A 24 39.46 20.86 -6.45
CA VAL A 24 39.18 22.28 -6.19
C VAL A 24 37.85 22.44 -5.45
N CYS A 25 36.85 21.61 -5.76
CA CYS A 25 35.59 21.56 -5.02
C CYS A 25 35.80 21.09 -3.57
N ILE A 26 36.59 20.03 -3.36
CA ILE A 26 36.91 19.53 -2.02
C ILE A 26 37.62 20.60 -1.20
N ASN A 27 38.59 21.31 -1.79
CA ASN A 27 39.31 22.39 -1.10
C ASN A 27 38.38 23.55 -0.71
N ALA A 28 37.51 24.01 -1.61
CA ALA A 28 36.55 25.09 -1.32
C ALA A 28 35.52 24.67 -0.25
N ILE A 29 35.07 23.42 -0.27
CA ILE A 29 34.19 22.85 0.75
C ILE A 29 34.91 22.75 2.10
N SER A 30 36.17 22.32 2.09
CA SER A 30 37.00 22.16 3.27
C SER A 30 37.27 23.48 3.97
N GLU A 31 37.51 24.55 3.20
CA GLU A 31 37.63 25.91 3.72
C GLU A 31 36.29 26.41 4.31
N MET A 32 35.18 26.18 3.60
CA MET A 32 33.85 26.66 4.02
C MET A 32 33.30 25.99 5.29
N PHE A 33 33.70 24.74 5.56
CA PHE A 33 33.28 23.96 6.73
C PHE A 33 34.41 23.72 7.75
N SER A 34 35.61 24.25 7.50
CA SER A 34 36.80 24.06 8.35
C SER A 34 37.10 22.59 8.65
N ILE A 35 37.05 21.74 7.61
CA ILE A 35 37.26 20.28 7.66
C ILE A 35 38.50 19.88 6.85
N ASN A 36 39.08 18.71 7.16
CA ASN A 36 40.30 18.25 6.50
C ASN A 36 39.99 17.72 5.08
N ALA A 37 40.63 18.30 4.06
CA ALA A 37 40.41 17.93 2.65
C ALA A 37 40.75 16.46 2.33
N GLU A 38 41.76 15.88 2.99
CA GLU A 38 42.18 14.49 2.74
C GLU A 38 41.18 13.45 3.26
N SER A 39 40.31 13.86 4.18
CA SER A 39 39.31 12.99 4.78
C SER A 39 37.93 13.14 4.15
N VAL A 40 37.73 13.98 3.15
CA VAL A 40 36.39 14.24 2.61
C VAL A 40 36.05 13.31 1.43
N LYS A 41 34.79 12.86 1.37
CA LYS A 41 34.15 12.20 0.23
C LYS A 41 32.90 12.98 -0.17
N LEU A 42 32.69 13.18 -1.47
CA LEU A 42 31.54 13.91 -2.01
C LEU A 42 30.53 12.95 -2.65
N GLN A 43 29.25 13.22 -2.47
CA GLN A 43 28.15 12.55 -3.17
C GLN A 43 27.24 13.57 -3.86
N ILE A 44 26.76 13.29 -5.07
CA ILE A 44 25.79 14.11 -5.79
C ILE A 44 24.42 13.48 -5.77
N PHE A 45 23.38 14.30 -5.64
CA PHE A 45 22.02 13.84 -5.74
C PHE A 45 21.63 13.58 -7.20
N ASP A 46 21.26 12.34 -7.48
CA ASP A 46 20.71 11.91 -8.75
C ASP A 46 19.18 11.95 -8.70
N ALA A 47 18.57 12.71 -9.62
CA ALA A 47 17.13 12.89 -9.70
C ALA A 47 16.39 11.71 -10.33
N GLU A 48 17.05 10.92 -11.20
CA GLU A 48 16.47 9.73 -11.83
C GLU A 48 16.38 8.57 -10.82
N PHE A 49 17.41 8.43 -9.98
CA PHE A 49 17.45 7.42 -8.92
C PHE A 49 16.90 7.90 -7.58
N ASN A 50 16.66 9.21 -7.42
CA ASN A 50 16.24 9.86 -6.17
C ASN A 50 17.16 9.48 -4.98
N ALA A 51 18.47 9.44 -5.23
CA ALA A 51 19.49 8.95 -4.31
C ALA A 51 20.80 9.74 -4.43
N PHE A 52 21.64 9.70 -3.40
CA PHE A 52 22.99 10.26 -3.45
C PHE A 52 23.98 9.22 -3.99
N CYS A 53 24.70 9.57 -5.05
CA CYS A 53 25.70 8.75 -5.70
C CYS A 53 27.10 9.31 -5.42
N ASP A 54 28.08 8.44 -5.23
CA ASP A 54 29.46 8.85 -5.02
C ASP A 54 30.00 9.60 -6.25
N LEU A 55 30.69 10.72 -6.04
CA LEU A 55 31.42 11.37 -7.12
C LEU A 55 32.70 10.57 -7.40
N GLU A 56 32.69 9.81 -8.49
CA GLU A 56 33.88 9.24 -9.12
C GLU A 56 34.28 10.14 -10.31
N GLU A 57 35.58 10.24 -10.60
CA GLU A 57 36.33 11.30 -11.30
C GLU A 57 35.78 11.94 -12.60
N ALA A 58 34.65 11.50 -13.15
CA ALA A 58 34.13 11.92 -14.46
C ALA A 58 32.64 12.32 -14.46
N ILE A 59 32.13 12.96 -13.42
CA ILE A 59 30.75 13.49 -13.40
C ILE A 59 30.76 15.02 -13.48
N ASP A 60 30.18 15.55 -14.56
CA ASP A 60 29.88 16.98 -14.70
C ASP A 60 28.89 17.40 -13.61
N ILE A 61 29.40 18.11 -12.61
CA ILE A 61 28.55 18.78 -11.63
C ILE A 61 27.74 19.83 -12.40
N LYS A 62 26.41 19.73 -12.34
CA LYS A 62 25.50 20.65 -13.04
C LYS A 62 25.08 21.81 -12.13
N ASN A 63 24.68 22.92 -12.74
CA ASN A 63 24.09 24.03 -12.00
C ASN A 63 22.84 23.58 -11.21
N LEU A 64 22.77 24.00 -9.95
CA LEU A 64 21.76 23.61 -8.96
C LEU A 64 21.86 22.17 -8.43
N SER A 65 23.01 21.50 -8.64
CA SER A 65 23.26 20.19 -8.03
C SER A 65 23.29 20.27 -6.50
N ARG A 66 22.82 19.20 -5.85
CA ARG A 66 22.93 18.99 -4.40
C ARG A 66 24.08 18.04 -4.12
N ILE A 67 25.04 18.50 -3.33
CA ILE A 67 26.25 17.76 -2.97
C ILE A 67 26.21 17.48 -1.47
N LYS A 68 26.43 16.23 -1.09
CA LYS A 68 26.57 15.79 0.29
C LYS A 68 28.03 15.49 0.59
N VAL A 69 28.53 16.03 1.68
CA VAL A 69 29.92 15.91 2.14
C VAL A 69 29.97 14.89 3.26
N ILE A 70 30.93 13.97 3.19
CA ILE A 70 31.17 12.91 4.18
C ILE A 70 32.62 13.03 4.64
N ASP A 71 32.87 13.16 5.93
CA ASP A 71 34.21 13.16 6.52
C ASP A 71 34.61 11.74 6.98
N LYS A 72 35.80 11.26 6.60
CA LYS A 72 36.35 9.92 6.81
C LYS A 72 37.17 9.81 8.10
N THR A 73 37.74 10.91 8.63
CA THR A 73 38.61 10.90 9.82
C THR A 73 37.86 11.27 11.09
N ALA A 74 36.69 11.85 10.94
CA ALA A 74 35.69 11.93 11.98
C ALA A 74 35.31 10.49 12.39
N THR A 75 36.03 9.94 13.37
CA THR A 75 35.52 8.90 14.29
C THR A 75 34.46 9.55 15.18
N PHE A 76 33.45 10.11 14.53
CA PHE A 76 32.12 10.12 15.10
C PHE A 76 31.67 8.67 15.05
N GLU A 77 31.10 8.24 16.17
CA GLU A 77 30.24 7.08 16.25
C GLU A 77 29.59 6.85 14.89
N ASP A 78 29.96 5.72 14.29
CA ASP A 78 29.54 5.33 12.97
C ASP A 78 28.08 5.71 12.80
N GLY A 79 27.84 6.77 12.03
CA GLY A 79 26.55 7.32 11.71
C GLY A 79 25.79 6.38 10.78
N ARG A 80 25.87 5.08 11.05
CA ARG A 80 24.73 4.17 10.98
C ARG A 80 23.61 4.87 11.72
N SER A 81 22.85 5.65 10.95
CA SER A 81 21.56 6.21 11.26
C SER A 81 21.12 5.72 12.63
N THR A 82 21.27 6.56 13.65
CA THR A 82 20.42 6.51 14.82
C THR A 82 19.01 6.84 14.33
N MET A 83 18.43 5.93 13.51
CA MET A 83 17.30 5.19 14.02
C MET A 83 17.66 4.91 15.47
N GLU A 84 17.11 5.71 16.38
CA GLU A 84 16.61 5.12 17.60
C GLU A 84 16.14 3.74 17.19
N GLU A 85 16.88 2.74 17.65
CA GLU A 85 16.34 1.41 17.77
C GLU A 85 15.03 1.68 18.47
N VAL A 86 13.94 1.66 17.69
CA VAL A 86 12.65 1.39 18.26
C VAL A 86 12.90 -0.01 18.77
N HIS A 87 13.30 -0.08 20.05
CA HIS A 87 13.18 -1.26 20.87
C HIS A 87 11.69 -1.57 20.84
N ILE A 88 11.28 -2.24 19.76
CA ILE A 88 10.14 -3.10 19.76
C ILE A 88 10.48 -4.05 20.90
N LEU A 89 9.67 -3.94 21.94
CA LEU A 89 9.85 -4.50 23.27
C LEU A 89 10.54 -5.88 23.23
N PRO A 90 11.36 -6.20 24.25
CA PRO A 90 11.99 -7.52 24.39
C PRO A 90 11.02 -8.65 24.07
N ALA A 91 11.51 -9.72 23.45
CA ALA A 91 10.71 -10.85 22.95
C ALA A 91 9.71 -11.41 23.98
N GLU A 92 9.96 -11.22 25.28
CA GLU A 92 9.10 -11.63 26.39
C GLU A 92 7.80 -10.83 26.51
N ASN A 93 7.75 -9.55 26.09
CA ASN A 93 6.54 -8.72 26.11
C ASN A 93 5.66 -8.90 24.85
N GLN A 94 6.15 -9.62 23.84
CA GLN A 94 5.48 -9.75 22.54
C GLN A 94 4.27 -10.70 22.58
N LYS A 95 4.15 -11.55 23.62
CA LYS A 95 2.94 -12.32 23.89
C LYS A 95 1.77 -11.46 24.37
N ASN A 96 2.02 -10.22 24.84
CA ASN A 96 1.00 -9.30 25.35
C ASN A 96 0.49 -8.26 24.33
N LEU A 97 1.02 -8.24 23.09
CA LEU A 97 0.58 -7.35 21.99
C LEU A 97 -0.90 -7.54 21.57
N ARG A 98 -1.60 -8.52 22.16
CA ARG A 98 -2.99 -8.88 21.85
C ARG A 98 -3.95 -8.74 23.03
N GLN A 99 -3.57 -8.04 24.10
CA GLN A 99 -4.44 -7.88 25.28
C GLN A 99 -5.26 -6.59 25.29
N LYS A 100 -4.99 -5.62 24.42
CA LYS A 100 -5.74 -4.37 24.35
C LYS A 100 -6.73 -4.39 23.19
N ASN A 101 -8.02 -4.29 23.51
CA ASN A 101 -9.04 -4.03 22.50
C ASN A 101 -8.85 -2.63 21.92
N TRP A 102 -8.94 -2.50 20.60
CA TRP A 102 -8.94 -1.20 19.95
C TRP A 102 -10.09 -0.35 20.50
N ASN A 103 -9.75 0.84 20.98
CA ASN A 103 -10.73 1.86 21.32
C ASN A 103 -10.16 3.22 20.90
N ALA A 104 -10.83 3.86 19.93
CA ALA A 104 -10.41 5.15 19.41
C ALA A 104 -10.35 6.24 20.49
N SER A 105 -11.20 6.16 21.53
CA SER A 105 -11.23 7.14 22.62
C SER A 105 -10.04 7.05 23.58
N ASN A 106 -9.24 5.99 23.51
CA ASN A 106 -8.04 5.85 24.34
C ASN A 106 -6.84 6.60 23.73
N LEU A 107 -6.98 7.10 22.51
CA LEU A 107 -5.93 7.80 21.79
C LEU A 107 -6.06 9.31 22.03
N SER A 108 -5.29 9.83 22.98
CA SER A 108 -5.23 11.28 23.23
C SER A 108 -3.89 11.82 22.75
N PHE A 109 -3.94 12.87 21.91
CA PHE A 109 -2.76 13.62 21.53
C PHE A 109 -2.61 14.83 22.45
N SER A 110 -1.47 14.89 23.14
CA SER A 110 -1.06 16.04 23.93
C SER A 110 0.31 16.51 23.46
N VAL A 111 0.56 17.81 23.60
CA VAL A 111 1.86 18.45 23.31
C VAL A 111 3.01 17.79 24.12
N GLU A 112 2.68 17.15 25.24
CA GLU A 112 3.64 16.44 26.08
C GLU A 112 4.26 15.20 25.43
N LEU A 113 3.59 14.62 24.42
CA LEU A 113 4.07 13.44 23.69
C LEU A 113 5.25 13.75 22.75
N PHE A 114 5.50 15.02 22.48
CA PHE A 114 6.47 15.48 21.50
C PHE A 114 7.75 15.99 22.17
N SER A 115 8.85 15.86 21.44
CA SER A 115 10.14 16.46 21.73
C SER A 115 10.02 17.97 21.94
N LEU A 116 10.97 18.56 22.68
CA LEU A 116 10.92 19.98 23.04
C LEU A 116 10.81 20.88 21.80
N ALA A 117 11.59 20.61 20.74
CA ALA A 117 11.55 21.36 19.49
C ALA A 117 10.19 21.24 18.77
N SER A 118 9.62 20.04 18.71
CA SER A 118 8.30 19.82 18.10
C SER A 118 7.18 20.43 18.93
N ARG A 119 7.32 20.44 20.26
CA ARG A 119 6.40 21.11 21.18
C ARG A 119 6.39 22.62 20.98
N GLU A 120 7.56 23.24 20.88
CA GLU A 120 7.66 24.67 20.57
C GLU A 120 6.97 24.99 19.24
N GLU A 121 7.22 24.20 18.20
CA GLU A 121 6.56 24.37 16.89
C GLU A 121 5.04 24.23 16.99
N LEU A 122 4.53 23.22 17.73
CA LEU A 122 3.09 23.01 17.92
C LEU A 122 2.44 24.16 18.68
N VAL A 123 3.09 24.68 19.73
CA VAL A 123 2.57 25.79 20.52
C VAL A 123 2.56 27.09 19.71
N ASP A 124 3.60 27.37 18.94
CA ASP A 124 3.64 28.56 18.08
C ASP A 124 2.61 28.46 16.94
N ALA A 125 2.41 27.26 16.38
CA ALA A 125 1.37 27.00 15.40
C ALA A 125 -0.04 27.22 15.97
N ASP A 126 -0.29 26.76 17.20
CA ASP A 126 -1.57 26.92 17.89
C ASP A 126 -1.91 28.40 18.17
N ARG A 127 -0.91 29.20 18.61
CA ARG A 127 -1.08 30.65 18.78
C ARG A 127 -1.47 31.34 17.47
N ASN A 128 -0.80 30.97 16.37
CA ASN A 128 -1.08 31.53 15.04
C ASN A 128 -2.46 31.12 14.53
N TYR A 129 -2.88 29.89 14.80
CA TYR A 129 -4.19 29.38 14.42
C TYR A 129 -5.31 30.07 15.21
N THR A 130 -5.14 30.23 16.52
CA THR A 130 -6.12 30.92 17.38
C THR A 130 -6.29 32.39 16.97
N SER A 131 -5.23 33.02 16.46
CA SER A 131 -5.26 34.44 16.08
C SER A 131 -5.86 34.70 14.69
N CYS A 132 -5.62 33.81 13.71
CA CYS A 132 -5.92 34.09 12.30
C CYS A 132 -6.50 32.89 11.51
N GLU A 133 -6.89 31.79 12.17
CA GLU A 133 -7.33 30.51 11.58
C GLU A 133 -6.37 29.95 10.52
N ARG A 134 -5.08 30.31 10.62
CA ARG A 134 -4.09 29.95 9.62
C ARG A 134 -3.58 28.53 9.85
N LEU A 135 -3.77 27.67 8.85
CA LEU A 135 -3.19 26.32 8.85
C LEU A 135 -1.65 26.37 8.90
N HIS A 136 -1.08 25.44 9.65
CA HIS A 136 0.36 25.30 9.81
C HIS A 136 0.91 24.20 8.92
N LYS A 137 1.97 24.53 8.17
CA LYS A 137 2.71 23.53 7.41
C LYS A 137 3.80 22.95 8.30
N ALA A 138 3.49 21.81 8.93
CA ALA A 138 4.42 21.10 9.80
C ALA A 138 5.79 20.88 9.16
N SER A 139 6.85 21.11 9.93
CA SER A 139 8.21 20.79 9.53
C SER A 139 8.37 19.30 9.22
N TYR A 140 9.37 18.93 8.44
CA TYR A 140 9.66 17.52 8.15
C TYR A 140 9.92 16.71 9.44
N LYS A 141 10.59 17.34 10.42
CA LYS A 141 10.90 16.73 11.72
C LYS A 141 9.62 16.47 12.53
N LEU A 142 8.78 17.48 12.70
CA LEU A 142 7.49 17.36 13.40
C LEU A 142 6.60 16.32 12.73
N LYS A 143 6.46 16.39 11.40
CA LYS A 143 5.64 15.43 10.63
C LYS A 143 6.11 13.99 10.85
N ARG A 144 7.43 13.74 10.79
CA ARG A 144 8.00 12.42 11.02
C ARG A 144 7.74 11.94 12.45
N GLU A 145 7.91 12.80 13.44
CA GLU A 145 7.69 12.49 14.85
C GLU A 145 6.23 12.12 15.15
N ILE A 146 5.27 12.91 14.63
CA ILE A 146 3.84 12.60 14.69
C ILE A 146 3.55 11.20 14.13
N ILE A 147 4.04 10.92 12.92
CA ILE A 147 3.82 9.63 12.25
C ILE A 147 4.46 8.49 13.05
N ASP A 148 5.62 8.71 13.67
CA ASP A 148 6.32 7.72 14.49
C ASP A 148 5.55 7.39 15.78
N ILE A 149 5.05 8.41 16.49
CA ILE A 149 4.23 8.24 17.70
C ILE A 149 2.97 7.44 17.35
N ILE A 150 2.26 7.87 16.30
CA ILE A 150 1.06 7.19 15.81
C ILE A 150 1.34 5.72 15.47
N SER A 151 2.43 5.47 14.74
CA SER A 151 2.76 4.12 14.28
C SER A 151 3.16 3.20 15.43
N LYS A 152 3.86 3.73 16.45
CA LYS A 152 4.20 2.99 17.67
C LYS A 152 2.93 2.56 18.41
N GLU A 153 1.98 3.49 18.56
CA GLU A 153 0.71 3.21 19.26
C GLU A 153 -0.16 2.24 18.47
N LEU A 154 -0.32 2.42 17.15
CA LEU A 154 -1.05 1.47 16.30
C LEU A 154 -0.47 0.06 16.35
N ALA A 155 0.87 -0.06 16.37
CA ALA A 155 1.56 -1.34 16.45
C ALA A 155 1.30 -2.09 17.77
N CYS A 156 0.90 -1.40 18.84
CA CYS A 156 0.47 -2.03 20.09
C CYS A 156 -0.87 -2.77 19.98
N TYR A 157 -1.73 -2.41 19.01
CA TYR A 157 -3.02 -3.06 18.77
C TYR A 157 -2.97 -4.03 17.58
N SER A 158 -2.34 -3.62 16.47
CA SER A 158 -2.26 -4.44 15.26
C SER A 158 -1.10 -4.01 14.35
N LEU A 159 -0.34 -4.99 13.85
CA LEU A 159 0.62 -4.76 12.77
C LEU A 159 -0.06 -4.56 11.41
N TYR A 160 -1.35 -4.92 11.28
CA TYR A 160 -2.21 -4.69 10.12
C TYR A 160 -3.44 -3.87 10.52
N PRO A 161 -3.30 -2.57 10.87
CA PRO A 161 -4.45 -1.75 11.21
C PRO A 161 -5.48 -1.70 10.08
N SER A 162 -6.77 -1.67 10.45
CA SER A 162 -7.88 -1.49 9.50
C SER A 162 -7.95 -0.05 8.98
N ASN A 163 -8.70 0.19 7.91
CA ASN A 163 -8.92 1.56 7.42
C ASN A 163 -9.59 2.44 8.48
N ASP A 164 -10.50 1.89 9.28
CA ASP A 164 -11.18 2.62 10.35
C ASP A 164 -10.20 3.04 11.45
N MET A 165 -9.24 2.17 11.82
CA MET A 165 -8.18 2.53 12.76
C MET A 165 -7.35 3.71 12.25
N TYR A 166 -6.92 3.68 10.99
CA TYR A 166 -6.16 4.81 10.42
C TYR A 166 -6.98 6.09 10.40
N LYS A 167 -8.28 6.00 10.08
CA LYS A 167 -9.17 7.15 10.03
C LYS A 167 -9.36 7.75 11.41
N SER A 168 -9.71 6.94 12.41
CA SER A 168 -9.92 7.40 13.79
C SER A 168 -8.67 8.05 14.39
N VAL A 169 -7.48 7.50 14.14
CA VAL A 169 -6.22 8.12 14.60
C VAL A 169 -6.02 9.50 13.97
N ALA A 170 -6.24 9.60 12.66
CA ALA A 170 -6.05 10.86 11.95
C ALA A 170 -7.08 11.91 12.38
N GLU A 171 -8.33 11.50 12.62
CA GLU A 171 -9.37 12.39 13.17
C GLU A 171 -9.00 12.90 14.57
N ASN A 172 -8.56 12.03 15.48
CA ASN A 172 -8.10 12.44 16.82
C ASN A 172 -6.89 13.39 16.77
N LEU A 173 -5.97 13.18 15.81
CA LEU A 173 -4.84 14.09 15.61
C LEU A 173 -5.32 15.49 15.21
N ILE A 174 -6.27 15.58 14.28
CA ILE A 174 -6.81 16.85 13.81
C ILE A 174 -7.69 17.51 14.89
N GLU A 175 -8.40 16.73 15.70
CA GLU A 175 -9.16 17.25 16.83
C GLU A 175 -8.24 17.90 17.88
N ALA A 176 -7.10 17.27 18.18
CA ALA A 176 -6.11 17.82 19.10
C ALA A 176 -5.28 18.97 18.52
N PHE A 177 -4.99 18.93 17.21
CA PHE A 177 -4.19 19.95 16.52
C PHE A 177 -4.88 20.40 15.22
N PRO A 178 -5.94 21.22 15.30
CA PRO A 178 -6.76 21.61 14.14
C PRO A 178 -5.96 22.30 13.02
N PHE A 179 -4.89 23.01 13.39
CA PHE A 179 -4.00 23.69 12.45
C PHE A 179 -3.16 22.74 11.57
N LEU A 180 -3.09 21.44 11.89
CA LEU A 180 -2.40 20.43 11.08
C LEU A 180 -3.28 19.82 9.98
N ARG A 181 -4.53 20.28 9.86
CA ARG A 181 -5.47 19.79 8.86
C ARG A 181 -4.99 20.06 7.44
N ASP A 182 -5.14 19.08 6.55
CA ASP A 182 -4.88 19.31 5.12
C ASP A 182 -5.86 20.36 4.55
N PRO A 183 -5.38 21.29 3.71
CA PRO A 183 -6.24 22.32 3.10
C PRO A 183 -7.22 21.76 2.05
N ILE A 184 -7.05 20.51 1.63
CA ILE A 184 -7.82 19.86 0.57
C ILE A 184 -8.46 18.58 1.11
N GLY A 185 -9.75 18.37 0.79
CA GLY A 185 -10.48 17.15 1.12
C GLY A 185 -11.01 17.14 2.56
N ASP A 186 -11.00 15.97 3.20
CA ASP A 186 -11.49 15.78 4.57
C ASP A 186 -10.55 16.37 5.64
N GLY A 187 -9.31 16.68 5.26
CA GLY A 187 -8.31 17.28 6.15
C GLY A 187 -7.44 16.27 6.90
N SER A 188 -7.73 14.97 6.77
CA SER A 188 -7.02 13.87 7.47
C SER A 188 -6.29 12.92 6.52
N SER A 189 -6.62 13.00 5.22
CA SER A 189 -6.14 12.10 4.17
C SER A 189 -4.61 11.97 4.08
N CYS A 190 -3.82 13.05 4.14
CA CYS A 190 -2.36 12.93 4.05
C CYS A 190 -1.76 12.22 5.27
N TRP A 191 -2.34 12.40 6.46
CA TRP A 191 -1.93 11.73 7.68
C TRP A 191 -2.21 10.22 7.63
N ILE A 192 -3.38 9.85 7.10
CA ILE A 192 -3.75 8.44 6.85
C ILE A 192 -2.72 7.79 5.91
N ILE A 193 -2.41 8.43 4.78
CA ILE A 193 -1.49 7.90 3.78
C ILE A 193 -0.08 7.76 4.35
N ALA A 194 0.43 8.80 5.02
CA ALA A 194 1.76 8.79 5.59
C ALA A 194 1.92 7.71 6.67
N THR A 195 0.90 7.54 7.52
CA THR A 195 0.86 6.50 8.55
C THR A 195 0.82 5.10 7.93
N LYS A 196 0.05 4.89 6.86
CA LYS A 196 0.04 3.61 6.12
C LYS A 196 1.43 3.25 5.60
N TYR A 197 2.16 4.20 5.02
CA TYR A 197 3.53 3.97 4.57
C TYR A 197 4.46 3.63 5.74
N ARG A 198 4.36 4.36 6.85
CA ARG A 198 5.18 4.06 8.03
C ARG A 198 4.88 2.67 8.59
N MET A 199 3.62 2.29 8.73
CA MET A 199 3.23 0.96 9.19
C MET A 199 3.70 -0.17 8.26
N GLN A 200 3.81 0.07 6.94
CA GLN A 200 4.47 -0.89 6.04
C GLN A 200 5.94 -1.10 6.39
N GLU A 201 6.64 -0.02 6.74
CA GLU A 201 8.03 -0.09 7.17
C GLU A 201 8.18 -0.78 8.54
N VAL A 202 7.30 -0.45 9.50
CA VAL A 202 7.23 -1.13 10.80
C VAL A 202 7.06 -2.64 10.60
N ARG A 203 6.11 -3.06 9.76
CA ARG A 203 5.95 -4.47 9.38
C ARG A 203 7.20 -5.06 8.75
N ARG A 204 7.87 -4.35 7.83
CA ARG A 204 9.09 -4.85 7.17
C ARG A 204 10.21 -5.15 8.16
N LYS A 205 10.29 -4.38 9.25
CA LYS A 205 11.32 -4.50 10.31
C LYS A 205 10.90 -5.43 11.45
N ALA A 206 9.60 -5.64 11.66
CA ALA A 206 9.08 -6.55 12.67
C ALA A 206 9.48 -8.00 12.35
N LYS A 207 10.19 -8.66 13.27
CA LYS A 207 10.59 -10.08 13.18
C LYS A 207 9.55 -10.99 13.85
N VAL A 208 8.26 -10.76 13.57
CA VAL A 208 7.15 -11.50 14.20
C VAL A 208 6.61 -12.57 13.25
N GLU A 209 6.21 -13.72 13.79
CA GLU A 209 5.74 -14.88 13.02
C GLU A 209 4.61 -14.52 12.04
N GLU A 210 3.62 -13.75 12.48
CA GLU A 210 2.52 -13.24 11.64
C GLU A 210 3.01 -12.49 10.40
N VAL A 211 4.00 -11.62 10.57
CA VAL A 211 4.62 -10.89 9.45
C VAL A 211 5.40 -11.85 8.56
N THR A 212 6.10 -12.84 9.12
CA THR A 212 6.86 -13.81 8.31
C THR A 212 5.97 -14.70 7.45
N VAL A 213 4.82 -15.13 7.98
CA VAL A 213 3.79 -15.90 7.27
C VAL A 213 3.17 -15.05 6.15
N ASN A 214 2.85 -13.79 6.45
CA ASN A 214 2.24 -12.87 5.48
C ASN A 214 3.24 -12.32 4.44
N ALA A 215 4.51 -12.16 4.79
CA ALA A 215 5.53 -11.52 3.97
C ALA A 215 5.86 -12.30 2.70
N GLY A 216 5.53 -13.61 2.63
CA GLY A 216 5.65 -14.40 1.41
C GLY A 216 6.94 -14.14 0.63
N ARG A 217 8.10 -14.06 1.31
CA ARG A 217 9.38 -13.75 0.66
C ARG A 217 9.93 -14.97 -0.06
N GLN A 218 10.19 -14.84 -1.35
CA GLN A 218 11.10 -15.72 -2.07
C GLN A 218 12.47 -15.59 -1.36
N PRO A 219 13.19 -16.68 -1.09
CA PRO A 219 14.59 -16.55 -0.70
C PRO A 219 15.32 -15.79 -1.81
N LYS A 220 16.12 -14.78 -1.44
CA LYS A 220 17.07 -14.18 -2.38
C LYS A 220 17.97 -15.32 -2.88
N LYS A 221 18.20 -15.42 -4.19
CA LYS A 221 19.14 -16.37 -4.78
C LYS A 221 20.46 -16.28 -3.99
N GLY A 222 20.84 -17.36 -3.30
CA GLY A 222 22.14 -17.47 -2.62
C GLY A 222 22.14 -17.89 -1.15
N GLN A 223 21.02 -17.86 -0.40
CA GLN A 223 21.00 -18.38 0.97
C GLN A 223 20.49 -19.83 1.01
N LYS A 224 21.42 -20.78 1.13
CA LYS A 224 21.13 -22.23 1.21
C LYS A 224 20.73 -22.71 2.61
N ASP A 225 20.80 -21.87 3.63
CA ASP A 225 20.71 -22.36 5.01
C ASP A 225 19.46 -21.92 5.75
N ILE A 226 18.26 -22.22 5.24
CA ILE A 226 17.07 -22.41 6.10
C ILE A 226 16.14 -23.46 5.46
N ALA A 227 16.51 -24.73 5.57
CA ALA A 227 15.66 -25.87 5.19
C ALA A 227 14.29 -25.87 5.89
N HIS A 228 14.14 -25.16 7.02
CA HIS A 228 12.87 -25.00 7.73
C HIS A 228 11.92 -23.93 7.18
N LYS A 229 12.37 -23.02 6.29
CA LYS A 229 11.51 -21.95 5.71
C LYS A 229 11.06 -22.24 4.28
N ALA A 230 11.61 -23.27 3.64
CA ALA A 230 11.14 -23.75 2.35
C ALA A 230 9.82 -24.55 2.46
N ASP A 231 9.49 -25.09 3.64
CA ASP A 231 8.29 -25.91 3.82
C ASP A 231 6.97 -25.15 3.83
N LEU A 232 6.98 -23.86 4.17
CA LEU A 232 5.79 -23.01 4.07
C LEU A 232 5.38 -22.73 2.61
N ARG A 233 6.26 -22.98 1.63
CA ARG A 233 5.99 -22.78 0.19
C ARG A 233 5.65 -24.06 -0.56
N ARG A 234 5.78 -25.24 0.06
CA ARG A 234 5.41 -26.52 -0.55
C ARG A 234 3.96 -26.92 -0.35
N LYS A 235 3.21 -26.23 0.50
CA LYS A 235 1.74 -26.27 0.46
C LYS A 235 1.29 -25.25 -0.58
N GLY A 236 0.78 -25.71 -1.71
CA GLY A 236 0.35 -24.92 -2.88
C GLY A 236 -0.83 -23.96 -2.61
N ILE A 237 -0.69 -23.11 -1.60
CA ILE A 237 -1.60 -22.03 -1.28
C ILE A 237 -1.27 -20.89 -2.23
N LYS A 238 -1.92 -20.89 -3.40
CA LYS A 238 -2.02 -19.70 -4.23
C LYS A 238 -2.76 -18.65 -3.39
N LYS A 239 -2.10 -17.53 -3.06
CA LYS A 239 -2.78 -16.39 -2.44
C LYS A 239 -3.88 -15.91 -3.41
N PRO A 240 -5.09 -15.61 -2.93
CA PRO A 240 -6.14 -15.06 -3.79
C PRO A 240 -5.62 -13.78 -4.45
N ARG A 241 -5.63 -13.73 -5.79
CA ARG A 241 -5.34 -12.49 -6.51
C ARG A 241 -6.53 -11.57 -6.23
N LYS A 242 -6.27 -10.40 -5.62
CA LYS A 242 -7.21 -9.29 -5.33
C LYS A 242 -8.69 -9.60 -5.60
N GLY A 243 -9.44 -9.91 -4.54
CA GLY A 243 -10.91 -9.93 -4.56
C GLY A 243 -11.58 -11.31 -4.60
N GLU A 244 -10.86 -12.38 -4.92
CA GLU A 244 -11.44 -13.74 -4.92
C GLU A 244 -11.51 -14.31 -3.49
N ILE A 245 -12.67 -14.16 -2.82
CA ILE A 245 -12.87 -14.68 -1.45
C ILE A 245 -12.97 -16.20 -1.40
N ASN A 246 -13.45 -16.85 -2.48
CA ASN A 246 -13.62 -18.30 -2.55
C ASN A 246 -12.75 -18.93 -3.65
N TYR A 247 -11.45 -18.66 -3.60
CA TYR A 247 -10.50 -19.10 -4.65
C TYR A 247 -10.49 -20.62 -4.92
N ASN A 248 -10.45 -21.42 -3.85
CA ASN A 248 -10.42 -22.87 -3.87
C ASN A 248 -11.11 -23.41 -2.60
N PRO A 249 -12.45 -23.45 -2.56
CA PRO A 249 -13.20 -23.89 -1.40
C PRO A 249 -13.03 -25.40 -1.15
N GLU A 250 -13.27 -25.81 0.09
CA GLU A 250 -13.34 -27.21 0.46
C GLU A 250 -14.65 -27.84 -0.04
N VAL A 251 -14.69 -29.17 -0.10
CA VAL A 251 -15.92 -29.90 -0.43
C VAL A 251 -16.97 -29.62 0.66
N PRO A 252 -18.23 -29.33 0.30
CA PRO A 252 -19.28 -29.05 1.28
C PRO A 252 -19.42 -30.17 2.32
N ALA A 253 -19.76 -29.79 3.56
CA ALA A 253 -19.94 -30.76 4.64
C ALA A 253 -21.03 -31.78 4.30
N GLY A 254 -20.72 -33.07 4.41
CA GLY A 254 -21.64 -34.17 4.06
C GLY A 254 -21.50 -34.67 2.62
N GLU A 255 -20.72 -34.00 1.77
CA GLU A 255 -20.47 -34.42 0.39
C GLU A 255 -19.10 -35.10 0.25
N THR A 256 -19.00 -36.04 -0.70
CA THR A 256 -17.74 -36.65 -1.14
C THR A 256 -17.44 -36.26 -2.58
N LEU A 257 -16.24 -36.58 -3.08
CA LEU A 257 -15.92 -36.31 -4.49
C LEU A 257 -16.87 -37.07 -5.44
N GLU A 258 -17.28 -38.28 -5.05
CA GLU A 258 -18.20 -39.11 -5.81
C GLU A 258 -19.60 -38.49 -5.87
N THR A 259 -20.14 -38.04 -4.73
CA THR A 259 -21.46 -37.37 -4.71
C THR A 259 -21.44 -36.04 -5.47
N LEU A 260 -20.33 -35.30 -5.46
CA LEU A 260 -20.16 -34.11 -6.29
C LEU A 260 -20.16 -34.44 -7.80
N MET A 261 -19.59 -35.57 -8.21
CA MET A 261 -19.66 -36.03 -9.60
C MET A 261 -21.10 -36.39 -10.00
N ASP A 262 -21.86 -37.03 -9.10
CA ASP A 262 -23.28 -37.30 -9.31
C ASP A 262 -24.09 -36.02 -9.41
N HIS A 263 -23.82 -35.03 -8.56
CA HIS A 263 -24.43 -33.71 -8.66
C HIS A 263 -24.08 -33.00 -9.96
N LYS A 264 -22.84 -33.12 -10.45
CA LYS A 264 -22.45 -32.61 -11.78
C LYS A 264 -23.23 -33.31 -12.89
N HIS A 265 -23.44 -34.62 -12.80
CA HIS A 265 -24.22 -35.37 -13.78
C HIS A 265 -25.69 -34.93 -13.79
N GLN A 266 -26.32 -34.82 -12.63
CA GLN A 266 -27.69 -34.33 -12.47
C GLN A 266 -27.84 -32.91 -13.02
N LEU A 267 -26.87 -32.04 -12.72
CA LEU A 267 -26.82 -30.67 -13.22
C LEU A 267 -26.78 -30.61 -14.76
N LEU A 268 -25.92 -31.42 -15.39
CA LEU A 268 -25.83 -31.51 -16.85
C LEU A 268 -27.13 -32.03 -17.48
N ASN A 269 -27.79 -32.99 -16.83
CA ASN A 269 -29.06 -33.53 -17.32
C ASN A 269 -30.20 -32.50 -17.18
N GLU A 270 -30.26 -31.78 -16.06
CA GLU A 270 -31.22 -30.70 -15.85
C GLU A 270 -31.07 -29.61 -16.91
N PHE A 271 -29.84 -29.18 -17.19
CA PHE A 271 -29.56 -28.13 -18.16
C PHE A 271 -29.92 -28.52 -19.61
N LYS A 272 -29.96 -29.81 -19.93
CA LYS A 272 -30.35 -30.31 -21.26
C LYS A 272 -31.85 -30.40 -21.47
N LYS A 273 -32.67 -30.23 -20.42
CA LYS A 273 -34.13 -30.27 -20.55
C LYS A 273 -34.61 -29.11 -21.40
N ARG A 274 -35.75 -29.32 -22.09
CA ARG A 274 -36.42 -28.26 -22.86
C ARG A 274 -36.76 -27.05 -22.00
N GLU A 275 -37.17 -27.31 -20.76
CA GLU A 275 -37.47 -26.31 -19.74
C GLU A 275 -36.75 -26.69 -18.44
N PRO A 276 -35.51 -26.18 -18.22
CA PRO A 276 -34.75 -26.44 -17.01
C PRO A 276 -35.37 -25.76 -15.78
N CYS A 277 -35.40 -26.45 -14.64
CA CYS A 277 -35.78 -25.85 -13.37
C CYS A 277 -34.63 -25.01 -12.80
N HIS A 278 -34.76 -23.68 -12.82
CA HIS A 278 -33.73 -22.75 -12.33
C HIS A 278 -33.32 -23.01 -10.87
N ASN A 279 -34.25 -23.36 -9.99
CA ASN A 279 -33.94 -23.66 -8.58
C ASN A 279 -33.02 -24.88 -8.45
N ILE A 280 -33.25 -25.92 -9.26
CA ILE A 280 -32.38 -27.12 -9.27
C ILE A 280 -31.01 -26.76 -9.82
N LEU A 281 -30.95 -25.99 -10.91
CA LEU A 281 -29.68 -25.55 -11.49
C LEU A 281 -28.86 -24.74 -10.49
N ASP A 282 -29.47 -23.77 -9.81
CA ASP A 282 -28.80 -22.95 -8.80
C ASP A 282 -28.24 -23.79 -7.66
N GLN A 283 -29.09 -24.65 -7.06
CA GLN A 283 -28.70 -25.53 -5.97
C GLN A 283 -27.54 -26.45 -6.37
N LYS A 284 -27.62 -27.08 -7.55
CA LYS A 284 -26.58 -27.98 -8.04
C LYS A 284 -25.31 -27.23 -8.41
N MET A 285 -25.43 -26.00 -8.94
CA MET A 285 -24.28 -25.13 -9.17
C MET A 285 -23.60 -24.79 -7.84
N ASP A 286 -24.33 -24.45 -6.79
CA ASP A 286 -23.75 -24.15 -5.47
C ASP A 286 -22.96 -25.35 -4.91
N ILE A 287 -23.56 -26.53 -4.88
CA ILE A 287 -22.93 -27.75 -4.35
C ILE A 287 -21.67 -28.12 -5.14
N THR A 288 -21.73 -28.02 -6.47
CA THR A 288 -20.61 -28.43 -7.35
C THR A 288 -19.54 -27.35 -7.54
N TYR A 289 -19.63 -26.23 -6.82
CA TYR A 289 -18.68 -25.13 -6.94
C TYR A 289 -17.23 -25.55 -6.63
N ALA A 290 -17.02 -26.36 -5.59
CA ALA A 290 -15.69 -26.88 -5.26
C ALA A 290 -15.09 -27.71 -6.40
N LEU A 291 -15.91 -28.55 -7.05
CA LEU A 291 -15.47 -29.36 -8.19
C LEU A 291 -15.06 -28.48 -9.39
N ARG A 292 -15.85 -27.44 -9.71
CA ARG A 292 -15.50 -26.46 -10.76
C ARG A 292 -14.17 -25.76 -10.49
N ARG A 293 -13.96 -25.31 -9.25
CA ARG A 293 -12.71 -24.65 -8.87
C ARG A 293 -11.52 -25.60 -8.94
N GLN A 294 -11.68 -26.87 -8.62
CA GLN A 294 -10.63 -27.88 -8.82
C GLN A 294 -10.28 -28.04 -10.30
N ASP A 295 -11.27 -28.13 -11.20
CA ASP A 295 -11.06 -28.20 -12.65
C ASP A 295 -10.32 -26.96 -13.18
N ILE A 296 -10.62 -25.77 -12.67
CA ILE A 296 -9.96 -24.51 -13.11
C ILE A 296 -8.55 -24.37 -12.52
N VAL A 297 -8.38 -24.66 -11.23
CA VAL A 297 -7.19 -24.27 -10.45
C VAL A 297 -6.14 -25.37 -10.38
N LYS A 298 -6.59 -26.63 -10.22
CA LYS A 298 -5.72 -27.79 -9.99
C LYS A 298 -5.53 -28.61 -11.26
N ASN A 299 -6.58 -28.79 -12.05
CA ASN A 299 -6.60 -29.65 -13.24
C ASN A 299 -6.96 -28.87 -14.53
N PRO A 300 -6.23 -27.80 -14.89
CA PRO A 300 -6.63 -26.93 -15.99
C PRO A 300 -6.73 -27.71 -17.30
N THR A 301 -7.94 -27.80 -17.85
CA THR A 301 -8.21 -28.38 -19.18
C THR A 301 -8.18 -27.31 -20.25
N THR A 302 -8.23 -27.73 -21.52
CA THR A 302 -8.46 -26.77 -22.61
C THR A 302 -9.81 -26.05 -22.43
N PHE A 303 -9.94 -24.86 -23.02
CA PHE A 303 -11.18 -24.09 -22.98
C PHE A 303 -12.37 -24.90 -23.53
N ASN A 304 -12.17 -25.67 -24.60
CA ASN A 304 -13.23 -26.49 -25.20
C ASN A 304 -13.66 -27.63 -24.29
N ASP A 305 -12.72 -28.29 -23.60
CA ASP A 305 -13.06 -29.37 -22.67
C ASP A 305 -13.74 -28.81 -21.41
N PHE A 306 -13.28 -27.65 -20.93
CA PHE A 306 -13.92 -26.96 -19.82
C PHE A 306 -15.37 -26.59 -20.16
N LYS A 307 -15.61 -26.07 -21.37
CA LYS A 307 -16.94 -25.74 -21.87
C LYS A 307 -17.85 -26.96 -21.98
N LYS A 308 -17.32 -28.13 -22.36
CA LYS A 308 -18.07 -29.39 -22.36
C LYS A 308 -18.42 -29.86 -20.95
N HIS A 309 -17.51 -29.68 -19.99
CA HIS A 309 -17.73 -30.08 -18.60
C HIS A 309 -18.70 -29.18 -17.85
N TRP A 310 -18.71 -27.87 -18.18
CA TRP A 310 -19.49 -26.85 -17.46
C TRP A 310 -20.21 -25.88 -18.42
N PRO A 311 -21.11 -26.38 -19.28
CA PRO A 311 -21.76 -25.55 -20.30
C PRO A 311 -22.63 -24.43 -19.70
N MET A 312 -23.18 -24.62 -18.51
CA MET A 312 -23.98 -23.62 -17.80
C MET A 312 -23.22 -22.35 -17.48
N LEU A 313 -21.89 -22.41 -17.27
CA LEU A 313 -21.09 -21.21 -17.01
C LEU A 313 -21.04 -20.24 -18.19
N PHE A 314 -21.54 -20.65 -19.36
CA PHE A 314 -21.63 -19.83 -20.55
C PHE A 314 -23.03 -19.23 -20.74
N SER A 315 -23.95 -19.46 -19.79
CA SER A 315 -25.19 -18.71 -19.66
C SER A 315 -24.97 -17.47 -18.78
N PRO A 316 -25.43 -16.27 -19.18
CA PRO A 316 -25.19 -15.02 -18.45
C PRO A 316 -25.57 -15.08 -16.96
N ASP A 317 -26.75 -15.60 -16.63
CA ASP A 317 -27.25 -15.66 -15.25
C ASP A 317 -26.36 -16.55 -14.35
N MET A 318 -25.92 -17.69 -14.91
CA MET A 318 -25.09 -18.66 -14.21
C MET A 318 -23.66 -18.15 -14.04
N LEU A 319 -23.13 -17.45 -15.04
CA LEU A 319 -21.83 -16.79 -14.96
C LEU A 319 -21.83 -15.70 -13.90
N GLN A 320 -22.87 -14.87 -13.85
CA GLN A 320 -23.02 -13.84 -12.82
C GLN A 320 -23.02 -14.45 -11.41
N LYS A 321 -23.83 -15.49 -11.18
CA LYS A 321 -23.84 -16.20 -9.89
C LYS A 321 -22.49 -16.84 -9.57
N GLU A 322 -21.79 -17.38 -10.56
CA GLU A 322 -20.45 -17.94 -10.37
C GLU A 322 -19.42 -16.89 -9.97
N MET A 323 -19.46 -15.70 -10.60
CA MET A 323 -18.62 -14.58 -10.20
C MET A 323 -18.94 -14.11 -8.79
N MET A 324 -20.22 -14.07 -8.42
CA MET A 324 -20.66 -13.78 -7.06
C MET A 324 -20.12 -14.82 -6.07
N ARG A 325 -20.15 -16.12 -6.40
CA ARG A 325 -19.52 -17.16 -5.56
C ARG A 325 -18.02 -16.92 -5.42
N LEU A 326 -17.32 -16.52 -6.47
CA LEU A 326 -15.87 -16.30 -6.45
C LEU A 326 -15.44 -15.07 -5.64
N VAL A 327 -16.14 -13.95 -5.81
CA VAL A 327 -15.72 -12.62 -5.32
C VAL A 327 -16.55 -12.15 -4.12
N GLY A 328 -17.73 -12.73 -3.89
CA GLY A 328 -18.66 -12.33 -2.84
C GLY A 328 -19.42 -11.04 -3.14
N LEU A 329 -19.36 -10.55 -4.37
CA LEU A 329 -19.98 -9.31 -4.80
C LEU A 329 -20.76 -9.54 -6.10
N ASP A 330 -21.92 -8.89 -6.22
CA ASP A 330 -22.61 -8.81 -7.50
C ASP A 330 -21.88 -7.77 -8.38
N ILE A 331 -20.93 -8.25 -9.18
CA ILE A 331 -20.10 -7.42 -10.04
C ILE A 331 -20.97 -6.67 -11.06
N PHE A 332 -22.03 -7.29 -11.59
CA PHE A 332 -22.90 -6.67 -12.58
C PHE A 332 -23.76 -5.56 -11.96
N GLN A 333 -24.29 -5.77 -10.76
CA GLN A 333 -24.99 -4.70 -10.04
C GLN A 333 -24.04 -3.58 -9.62
N ASN A 334 -22.84 -3.91 -9.15
CA ASN A 334 -21.82 -2.91 -8.83
C ASN A 334 -21.45 -2.08 -10.06
N ILE A 335 -21.22 -2.72 -11.21
CA ILE A 335 -20.99 -2.01 -12.47
C ILE A 335 -22.21 -1.16 -12.81
N ARG A 336 -23.43 -1.69 -12.72
CA ARG A 336 -24.68 -0.94 -13.03
C ARG A 336 -24.85 0.30 -12.14
N VAL A 337 -24.62 0.18 -10.84
CA VAL A 337 -24.72 1.30 -9.89
C VAL A 337 -23.63 2.34 -10.17
N ASN A 338 -22.39 1.91 -10.41
CA ASN A 338 -21.29 2.82 -10.72
C ASN A 338 -21.44 3.48 -12.10
N LEU A 339 -22.04 2.80 -13.08
CA LEU A 339 -22.40 3.38 -14.37
C LEU A 339 -23.51 4.43 -14.21
N LYS A 340 -24.53 4.18 -13.40
CA LYS A 340 -25.58 5.18 -13.10
C LYS A 340 -25.04 6.40 -12.35
N SER A 341 -24.03 6.19 -11.51
CA SER A 341 -23.37 7.26 -10.74
C SER A 341 -22.34 8.04 -11.57
N ASN A 342 -22.14 7.65 -12.84
CA ASN A 342 -21.24 8.35 -13.73
C ASN A 342 -21.96 9.57 -14.34
N ALA A 343 -21.51 10.76 -13.96
CA ALA A 343 -22.06 12.03 -14.44
C ALA A 343 -22.15 12.10 -15.98
N LEU A 344 -21.23 11.46 -16.71
CA LEU A 344 -21.27 11.42 -18.18
C LEU A 344 -22.46 10.61 -18.72
N LEU A 345 -22.80 9.49 -18.07
CA LEU A 345 -23.97 8.69 -18.46
C LEU A 345 -25.28 9.37 -18.06
N GLU A 346 -25.31 10.08 -16.94
CA GLU A 346 -26.47 10.89 -16.56
C GLU A 346 -26.71 12.03 -17.56
N VAL A 347 -25.64 12.69 -18.02
CA VAL A 347 -25.69 13.69 -19.09
C VAL A 347 -26.16 13.07 -20.41
N ALA A 348 -25.62 11.91 -20.81
CA ALA A 348 -26.00 11.22 -22.03
C ALA A 348 -27.47 10.76 -22.03
N MET A 349 -27.97 10.26 -20.90
CA MET A 349 -29.38 9.89 -20.73
C MET A 349 -30.29 11.12 -20.73
N LYS A 350 -29.84 12.24 -20.15
CA LYS A 350 -30.58 13.52 -20.22
C LYS A 350 -30.63 14.06 -21.66
N THR A 351 -29.54 14.01 -22.42
CA THR A 351 -29.53 14.45 -23.83
C THR A 351 -30.37 13.55 -24.73
N LEU A 352 -30.38 12.23 -24.48
CA LEU A 352 -31.31 11.27 -25.11
C LEU A 352 -32.77 11.62 -24.81
N SER A 353 -33.11 11.83 -23.53
CA SER A 353 -34.48 12.15 -23.11
C SER A 353 -34.98 13.49 -23.64
N ARG A 354 -34.06 14.40 -23.98
CA ARG A 354 -34.33 15.70 -24.62
C ARG A 354 -34.35 15.61 -26.15
N GLY A 355 -34.17 14.43 -26.74
CA GLY A 355 -34.17 14.21 -28.18
C GLY A 355 -32.98 14.85 -28.91
N GLN A 356 -31.90 15.23 -28.20
CA GLN A 356 -30.76 15.93 -28.79
C GLN A 356 -29.76 14.98 -29.46
N VAL A 357 -29.79 13.69 -29.11
CA VAL A 357 -28.93 12.63 -29.66
C VAL A 357 -29.76 11.35 -29.72
N SER A 358 -29.66 10.57 -30.81
CA SER A 358 -30.37 9.28 -30.92
C SER A 358 -29.62 8.16 -30.17
N GLU A 359 -30.35 7.11 -29.78
CA GLU A 359 -29.74 5.94 -29.10
C GLU A 359 -28.69 5.24 -29.99
N GLU A 360 -28.90 5.28 -31.31
CA GLU A 360 -27.97 4.75 -32.32
C GLU A 360 -26.65 5.52 -32.40
N ASP A 361 -26.67 6.85 -32.22
CA ASP A 361 -25.47 7.69 -32.24
C ASP A 361 -24.56 7.41 -31.04
N ILE A 362 -25.15 7.14 -29.88
CA ILE A 362 -24.42 6.79 -28.66
C ILE A 362 -23.78 5.41 -28.79
N VAL A 363 -24.54 4.42 -29.27
CA VAL A 363 -24.02 3.06 -29.50
C VAL A 363 -22.87 3.06 -30.52
N ARG A 364 -22.91 3.92 -31.54
CA ARG A 364 -21.79 4.13 -32.48
C ARG A 364 -20.56 4.77 -31.84
N SER A 365 -20.74 5.64 -30.85
CA SER A 365 -19.66 6.37 -30.19
C SER A 365 -18.94 5.56 -29.09
N LEU A 366 -19.58 4.49 -28.59
CA LEU A 366 -18.94 3.61 -27.61
C LEU A 366 -17.77 2.88 -28.27
N PRO A 367 -16.59 2.79 -27.60
CA PRO A 367 -15.49 2.00 -28.11
C PRO A 367 -15.98 0.57 -28.30
N LYS A 368 -15.87 0.05 -29.53
CA LYS A 368 -16.16 -1.35 -29.82
C LYS A 368 -15.12 -2.20 -29.09
N PHE A 369 -15.43 -2.65 -27.89
CA PHE A 369 -14.65 -3.66 -27.20
C PHE A 369 -15.13 -5.04 -27.67
N PHE A 370 -14.62 -5.44 -28.83
CA PHE A 370 -14.45 -6.84 -29.25
C PHE A 370 -13.17 -6.95 -30.08
#